data_AF-A0A955JKX0-F1
#
_entry.id   AF-A0A955JKX0-F1
#
_cell.length_a   1.000
_cell.length_b   1.000
_cell.length_c   1.000
_cell.angle_alpha   90.00
_cell.angle_beta   90.00
_cell.angle_gamma   90.00
#
_symmetry.space_group_name_H-M   'P 1'
#
loop_
_entity.id
_entity.type
_entity.pdbx_description
1 polymer ?
#
loop_
_entity_poly.entity_id
_entity_poly.type
_entity_poly.pdbx_seq_one_letter_code
_entity_poly.pdbx_strand_id
1 'polypeptide(L)' 'MSGHSKWSTIKREKGAKDAKRGAIFTRIRNPIAIAARSGTDPTMNSALALAIEKAKQ' A
#
# COMPACT_ATOMS: atom_id res chain seq x y z
N MET A 1 -34.75 11.06 11.70
CA MET A 1 -34.09 10.84 10.40
C MET A 1 -32.74 11.59 10.38
N SER A 2 -31.63 10.88 10.65
CA SER A 2 -30.25 11.42 10.51
C SER A 2 -29.69 11.18 9.10
N GLY A 3 -30.46 11.51 8.07
CA GLY A 3 -30.12 11.20 6.67
C GLY A 3 -29.08 12.13 6.03
N HIS A 4 -28.90 13.35 6.56
CA HIS A 4 -28.13 14.40 5.89
C HIS A 4 -26.62 14.39 6.19
N SER A 5 -26.15 13.68 7.21
CA SER A 5 -24.74 13.67 7.62
C SER A 5 -24.02 12.33 7.40
N LYS A 6 -24.75 11.26 7.08
CA LYS A 6 -24.19 9.91 6.89
C LYS A 6 -23.06 9.89 5.87
N TRP A 7 -23.27 10.52 4.71
CA TRP A 7 -22.26 10.59 3.66
C TRP A 7 -21.02 11.38 4.09
N SER A 8 -21.22 12.55 4.72
CA SER A 8 -20.13 13.40 5.20
C SER A 8 -19.25 12.67 6.23
N THR A 9 -19.86 11.90 7.14
CA THR A 9 -19.13 11.07 8.11
C THR A 9 -18.34 9.97 7.42
N ILE A 10 -18.97 9.22 6.51
CA ILE A 10 -18.30 8.16 5.73
C ILE A 10 -17.12 8.72 4.93
N LYS A 11 -17.30 9.86 4.27
CA LYS A 11 -16.25 10.52 3.48
C LYS A 11 -15.04 10.86 4.35
N ARG A 12 -15.27 11.45 5.54
CA ARG A 12 -14.19 11.82 6.46
C ARG A 12 -13.44 10.60 6.98
N GLU A 13 -14.17 9.60 7.43
CA GLU A 13 -13.59 8.35 7.95
C GLU A 13 -12.80 7.60 6.87
N LYS A 14 -13.37 7.51 5.66
CA LYS A 14 -12.69 6.89 4.52
C LYS A 14 -11.42 7.66 4.15
N GLY A 15 -11.46 8.98 4.05
CA GLY A 15 -10.28 9.79 3.74
C GLY A 15 -9.13 9.60 4.73
N ALA A 16 -9.44 9.56 6.04
CA ALA A 16 -8.44 9.30 7.07
C ALA A 16 -7.86 7.87 6.99
N LYS A 17 -8.68 6.86 6.70
CA LYS A 17 -8.25 5.47 6.51
C LYS A 17 -7.39 5.32 5.25
N ASP A 18 -7.81 5.93 4.15
CA ASP A 18 -7.11 5.88 2.86
C ASP A 18 -5.74 6.57 2.95
N ALA A 19 -5.64 7.72 3.63
CA ALA A 19 -4.36 8.40 3.84
C ALA A 19 -3.37 7.52 4.63
N LYS A 20 -3.83 6.87 5.71
CA LYS A 20 -3.00 5.93 6.49
C LYS A 20 -2.55 4.74 5.64
N ARG A 21 -3.47 4.16 4.86
CA ARG A 21 -3.18 3.05 3.94
C ARG A 21 -2.18 3.44 2.85
N GLY A 22 -2.33 4.63 2.27
CA GLY A 22 -1.43 5.15 1.24
C GLY A 22 0.01 5.33 1.73
N ALA A 23 0.19 5.77 2.98
CA ALA A 23 1.52 5.89 3.58
C ALA A 23 2.19 4.52 3.77
N ILE A 24 1.44 3.50 4.19
CA ILE A 24 1.94 2.11 4.33
C ILE A 24 2.29 1.54 2.94
N PHE A 25 1.39 1.69 1.97
CA PHE A 25 1.62 1.25 0.59
C PHE A 25 2.89 1.87 0.00
N THR A 26 3.10 3.17 0.21
CA THR A 26 4.30 3.86 -0.29
C THR A 26 5.59 3.28 0.31
N ARG A 27 5.58 2.95 1.61
CA ARG A 27 6.73 2.31 2.28
C ARG A 27 7.05 0.92 1.73
N ILE A 28 6.05 0.17 1.29
CA ILE A 28 6.22 -1.19 0.73
C ILE A 28 6.59 -1.14 -0.75
N ARG A 29 5.96 -0.23 -1.51
CA ARG A 29 6.20 0.00 -2.95
C ARG A 29 7.65 0.36 -3.24
N ASN A 30 8.26 1.24 -2.45
CA ASN A 30 9.58 1.79 -2.76
C ASN A 30 10.67 0.70 -2.78
N PRO A 31 10.79 -0.18 -1.77
CA PRO A 31 11.69 -1.33 -1.80
C PRO A 31 11.49 -2.25 -3.01
N ILE A 32 10.24 -2.58 -3.35
CA ILE A 32 9.93 -3.42 -4.51
C ILE A 32 10.41 -2.76 -5.80
N ALA A 33 10.10 -1.47 -5.99
CA ALA A 33 10.52 -0.72 -7.17
C ALA A 33 12.05 -0.62 -7.28
N ILE A 34 12.75 -0.46 -6.16
CA ILE A 34 14.22 -0.43 -6.12
C ILE A 34 14.78 -1.79 -6.49
N ALA A 35 14.28 -2.88 -5.88
CA ALA A 35 14.74 -4.23 -6.13
C ALA A 35 14.50 -4.66 -7.58
N ALA A 36 13.36 -4.29 -8.16
CA ALA A 36 13.00 -4.60 -9.55
C ALA A 36 13.95 -3.98 -10.59
N ARG A 37 14.69 -2.91 -10.26
CA ARG A 37 15.69 -2.32 -11.17
C ARG A 37 16.86 -3.25 -11.47
N SER A 38 17.18 -4.15 -10.56
CA SER A 38 18.25 -5.13 -10.73
C SER A 38 17.79 -6.42 -11.43
N GLY A 39 16.51 -6.52 -11.80
CA GLY A 39 15.92 -7.69 -12.43
C GLY A 39 14.48 -7.89 -11.95
N THR A 40 13.59 -8.18 -12.89
CA THR A 40 12.14 -8.25 -12.65
C THR A 40 11.66 -9.64 -12.23
N ASP A 41 12.52 -10.66 -12.33
CA ASP A 41 12.18 -12.03 -11.95
C ASP A 41 12.51 -12.28 -10.46
N PRO A 42 11.52 -12.54 -9.60
CA PRO A 42 11.73 -12.81 -8.18
C PRO A 42 12.53 -14.10 -7.92
N THR A 43 12.55 -15.05 -8.86
CA THR A 43 13.30 -16.30 -8.69
C THR A 43 14.81 -16.08 -8.84
N MET A 44 15.19 -15.08 -9.64
CA MET A 44 16.57 -14.72 -9.92
C MET A 44 17.05 -13.50 -9.08
N ASN A 45 16.12 -12.83 -8.38
CA ASN A 45 16.38 -11.66 -7.57
C ASN A 45 15.85 -11.84 -6.14
N SER A 46 16.73 -12.31 -5.25
CA SER A 46 16.40 -12.57 -3.84
C SER A 46 15.92 -11.31 -3.10
N ALA A 47 16.45 -10.13 -3.44
CA ALA A 47 16.00 -8.87 -2.86
C ALA A 47 14.55 -8.53 -3.25
N LEU A 48 14.16 -8.84 -4.50
CA LEU A 48 12.78 -8.68 -4.97
C LEU A 48 11.85 -9.70 -4.31
N ALA A 49 12.27 -10.97 -4.17
CA ALA A 49 11.49 -12.00 -3.48
C ALA A 49 11.16 -11.60 -2.03
N LEU A 50 12.17 -11.16 -1.27
CA LEU A 50 12.01 -10.71 0.11
C LEU A 50 11.12 -9.46 0.21
N ALA A 51 11.26 -8.52 -0.72
CA ALA A 51 10.42 -7.32 -0.77
C ALA A 51 8.94 -7.66 -1.05
N ILE A 52 8.68 -8.66 -1.90
CA ILE A 52 7.33 -9.16 -2.19
C ILE A 52 6.75 -9.92 -1.00
N GLU A 53 7.54 -10.75 -0.33
CA GLU A 53 7.10 -11.48 0.87
C GLU A 53 6.69 -10.50 1.99
N LYS A 54 7.53 -9.49 2.24
CA LYS A 54 7.25 -8.43 3.22
C LYS A 54 6.02 -7.58 2.86
N ALA A 55 5.64 -7.54 1.59
CA ALA A 55 4.45 -6.84 1.13
C ALA A 55 3.14 -7.63 1.30
N LYS A 56 3.25 -8.96 1.41
CA LYS A 56 2.10 -9.86 1.61
C LYS A 56 1.71 -10.01 3.09
N GLN A 57 2.65 -9.76 3.99
CA GLN A 57 2.40 -9.67 5.44
C GLN A 57 1.64 -8.39 5.79
#